data_AF-A0A1G3RMN9-F1
#
_entry.id   AF-A0A1G3RMN9-F1
#
_cell.length_a   1.000
_cell.length_b   1.000
_cell.length_c   1.000
_cell.angle_alpha   90.00
_cell.angle_beta   90.00
_cell.angle_gamma   90.00
#
_symmetry.space_group_name_H-M   'P 1'
#
loop_
_entity.id
_entity.type
_entity.pdbx_description
1 polymer ?
#
loop_
_entity_poly.entity_id
_entity_poly.type
_entity_poly.pdbx_seq_one_letter_code
_entity_poly.pdbx_strand_id
1 'polypeptide(L)'
;MPNSQSAINHPETVAYFAQYPERKVAIEQLQYTRPQASVISLGKGTELLRQMVEKLLVGNVSPATVMAETTMALEKEYNDTFK
;
A
#
# COMPACT_ATOMS: atom_id res chain seq x y z
N MET A 1 14.85 6.34 4.11
CA MET A 1 15.02 6.14 2.66
C MET A 1 15.49 7.44 2.07
N PRO A 2 16.56 7.45 1.25
CA PRO A 2 16.93 8.62 0.46
C PRO A 2 15.73 9.10 -0.36
N ASN A 3 15.48 10.40 -0.39
CA ASN A 3 14.34 11.01 -1.09
C ASN A 3 14.75 11.72 -2.40
N SER A 4 16.02 11.64 -2.78
CA SER A 4 16.56 12.25 -3.99
C SER A 4 17.69 11.40 -4.57
N GLN A 5 17.97 11.59 -5.86
CA GLN A 5 19.08 10.90 -6.53
C GLN A 5 20.44 11.31 -5.95
N SER A 6 20.60 12.57 -5.54
CA SER A 6 21.83 13.06 -4.91
C SER A 6 22.09 12.38 -3.57
N ALA A 7 21.05 12.12 -2.79
CA ALA A 7 21.17 11.41 -1.51
C ALA A 7 21.56 9.93 -1.72
N ILE A 8 21.07 9.28 -2.78
CA ILE A 8 21.45 7.89 -3.13
C ILE A 8 22.94 7.78 -3.47
N ASN A 9 23.48 8.81 -4.15
CA ASN A 9 24.88 8.82 -4.62
C ASN A 9 25.87 9.37 -3.59
N HIS A 10 25.43 9.78 -2.40
CA HIS A 10 26.33 10.30 -1.37
C HIS A 10 27.31 9.20 -0.91
N PRO A 11 28.62 9.50 -0.77
CA PRO A 11 29.64 8.47 -0.50
C PRO A 11 29.33 7.58 0.71
N GLU A 12 28.82 8.17 1.79
CA GLU A 12 28.45 7.44 3.01
C GLU A 12 27.22 6.53 2.79
N THR A 13 26.28 6.95 1.94
CA THR A 13 25.09 6.16 1.62
C THR A 13 25.47 4.96 0.76
N VAL A 14 26.38 5.16 -0.21
CA VAL A 14 26.93 4.08 -1.03
C VAL A 14 27.72 3.08 -0.16
N ALA A 15 28.58 3.57 0.73
CA ALA A 15 29.34 2.72 1.65
C ALA A 15 28.41 1.92 2.57
N TYR A 16 27.37 2.55 3.10
CA TYR A 16 26.37 1.89 3.92
C TYR A 16 25.67 0.74 3.20
N PHE A 17 25.23 0.94 1.96
CA PHE A 17 24.57 -0.14 1.20
C PHE A 17 25.53 -1.18 0.63
N ALA A 18 26.82 -0.86 0.50
CA ALA A 18 27.85 -1.86 0.22
C ALA A 18 28.07 -2.78 1.44
N GLN A 19 28.01 -2.22 2.65
CA GLN A 19 28.10 -2.99 3.90
C GLN A 19 26.83 -3.79 4.21
N TYR A 20 25.66 -3.23 3.89
CA TYR A 20 24.33 -3.80 4.18
C TYR A 20 23.47 -3.91 2.89
N PRO A 21 23.80 -4.85 1.99
CA PRO A 21 23.13 -4.98 0.70
C PRO A 21 21.62 -5.28 0.82
N GLU A 22 21.20 -5.99 1.87
CA GLU A 22 19.79 -6.30 2.13
C GLU A 22 18.94 -5.04 2.34
N ARG A 23 19.54 -3.95 2.84
CA ARG A 23 18.86 -2.68 3.07
C ARG A 23 18.67 -1.89 1.78
N LYS A 24 19.42 -2.23 0.72
CA LYS A 24 19.33 -1.61 -0.60
C LYS A 24 18.09 -2.05 -1.37
N VAL A 25 17.53 -3.23 -1.04
CA VAL A 25 16.34 -3.79 -1.69
C VAL A 25 15.17 -2.81 -1.68
N ALA A 26 14.95 -2.09 -0.57
CA ALA A 26 13.87 -1.11 -0.48
C ALA A 26 14.03 0.04 -1.49
N ILE A 27 15.27 0.49 -1.74
CA ILE A 27 15.56 1.53 -2.75
C ILE A 27 15.38 0.98 -4.15
N GLU A 28 15.85 -0.24 -4.41
CA GLU A 28 15.71 -0.88 -5.72
C GLU A 28 14.25 -1.14 -6.08
N GLN A 29 13.40 -1.39 -5.08
CA GLN A 29 11.95 -1.55 -5.27
C GLN A 29 11.21 -0.23 -5.55
N LEU A 30 11.76 0.94 -5.20
CA LEU A 30 11.07 2.23 -5.37
C LEU A 30 10.60 2.47 -6.80
N GLN A 31 11.37 2.07 -7.80
CA GLN A 31 11.02 2.24 -9.22
C GLN A 31 9.75 1.48 -9.63
N TYR A 32 9.37 0.44 -8.88
CA TYR A 32 8.18 -0.37 -9.14
C TYR A 32 6.99 0.04 -8.26
N THR A 33 7.17 1.04 -7.40
CA THR A 33 6.09 1.57 -6.58
C THR A 33 5.15 2.44 -7.39
N ARG A 34 3.92 2.56 -6.91
CA ARG A 34 2.91 3.49 -7.45
C ARG A 34 2.31 4.30 -6.30
N PRO A 35 1.74 5.49 -6.57
CA PRO A 35 0.94 6.20 -5.60
C PRO A 35 -0.14 5.30 -4.99
N GLN A 36 -0.41 5.48 -3.70
CA GLN A 36 -1.43 4.70 -3.01
C GLN A 36 -2.82 4.98 -3.62
N ALA A 37 -3.70 3.98 -3.59
CA ALA A 37 -5.06 4.14 -4.09
C ALA A 37 -5.84 5.17 -3.26
N SER A 38 -6.77 5.88 -3.90
CA SER A 38 -7.59 6.95 -3.28
C SER A 38 -8.47 6.46 -2.14
N VAL A 39 -8.66 5.15 -1.98
CA VAL A 39 -9.34 4.53 -0.84
C VAL A 39 -8.78 5.00 0.51
N ILE A 40 -7.51 5.42 0.58
CA ILE A 40 -6.91 5.96 1.81
C ILE A 40 -7.52 7.31 2.24
N SER A 41 -8.15 8.03 1.31
CA SER A 41 -8.86 9.28 1.59
C SER A 41 -10.25 9.05 2.19
N LEU A 42 -10.75 7.82 2.19
CA LEU A 42 -12.00 7.45 2.86
C LEU A 42 -11.72 7.17 4.34
N GLY A 43 -12.52 7.74 5.25
CA GLY A 43 -12.29 7.61 6.70
C GLY A 43 -12.19 6.15 7.17
N LYS A 44 -12.98 5.25 6.57
CA LYS A 44 -12.92 3.80 6.84
C LYS A 44 -12.28 2.96 5.72
N GLY A 45 -11.67 3.56 4.70
CA GLY A 45 -11.22 2.83 3.51
C GLY A 45 -10.18 1.74 3.81
N THR A 46 -9.18 2.06 4.63
CA THR A 46 -8.14 1.09 5.05
C THR A 46 -8.73 -0.09 5.82
N GLU A 47 -9.69 0.19 6.71
CA GLU A 47 -10.36 -0.82 7.53
C GLU A 47 -11.22 -1.75 6.68
N LEU A 48 -11.96 -1.21 5.71
CA LEU A 48 -12.75 -1.99 4.75
C LEU A 48 -11.87 -2.94 3.91
N LEU A 49 -10.68 -2.48 3.48
CA LEU A 49 -9.72 -3.34 2.77
C LEU A 49 -9.08 -4.40 3.68
N ARG A 50 -8.82 -4.08 4.96
CA ARG A 50 -8.36 -5.08 5.94
C ARG A 50 -9.41 -6.20 6.08
N GLN A 51 -10.66 -5.84 6.27
CA GLN A 51 -11.77 -6.80 6.37
C GLN A 51 -11.94 -7.62 5.08
N MET A 52 -11.73 -7.02 3.91
CA MET A 52 -11.72 -7.73 2.62
C MET A 52 -10.69 -8.85 2.63
N VAL A 53 -9.44 -8.54 3.01
CA VAL A 53 -8.35 -9.53 3.07
C VAL A 53 -8.64 -10.62 4.10
N GLU A 54 -9.22 -10.27 5.26
CA GLU A 54 -9.61 -11.25 6.28
C GLU A 54 -10.71 -12.20 5.81
N LYS A 55 -11.73 -11.69 5.11
CA LYS A 55 -12.78 -12.54 4.53
C LYS A 55 -12.22 -13.52 3.49
N LEU A 56 -11.24 -13.10 2.70
CA LEU A 56 -10.58 -13.94 1.70
C LEU A 56 -9.71 -15.02 2.35
N LEU A 57 -8.85 -14.64 3.30
CA LEU A 57 -7.81 -15.53 3.82
C LEU A 57 -8.26 -16.37 5.03
N VAL A 58 -9.07 -15.79 5.92
CA VAL A 58 -9.52 -16.44 7.17
C VAL A 58 -10.94 -16.96 7.01
N GLY A 59 -11.82 -16.13 6.45
CA GLY A 59 -13.23 -16.49 6.23
C GLY A 59 -13.45 -17.47 5.07
N ASN A 60 -12.46 -17.64 4.19
CA ASN A 60 -12.53 -18.46 2.97
C ASN A 60 -13.78 -18.16 2.11
N VAL A 61 -14.22 -16.90 2.11
CA VAL A 61 -15.37 -16.43 1.33
C VAL A 61 -14.94 -16.30 -0.12
N SER A 62 -15.85 -16.62 -1.06
CA SER A 62 -15.53 -16.56 -2.48
C SER A 62 -15.02 -15.16 -2.89
N PRO A 63 -13.96 -15.06 -3.71
CA PRO A 63 -13.44 -13.76 -4.13
C PRO A 63 -14.49 -12.87 -4.79
N ALA A 64 -15.37 -13.44 -5.62
CA ALA A 64 -16.43 -12.68 -6.27
C ALA A 64 -17.38 -12.02 -5.26
N THR A 65 -17.79 -12.75 -4.22
CA THR A 65 -18.64 -12.22 -3.15
C THR A 65 -17.95 -11.11 -2.38
N VAL A 66 -16.71 -11.35 -1.94
CA VAL A 66 -15.96 -10.36 -1.16
C VAL A 66 -15.73 -9.07 -1.95
N MET A 67 -15.37 -9.17 -3.24
CA MET A 67 -15.17 -8.00 -4.09
C MET A 67 -16.47 -7.20 -4.29
N ALA A 68 -17.62 -7.86 -4.43
CA ALA A 68 -18.91 -7.19 -4.56
C ALA A 68 -19.29 -6.45 -3.25
N GLU A 69 -19.17 -7.13 -2.10
CA GLU A 69 -19.47 -6.55 -0.79
C GLU A 69 -18.57 -5.36 -0.45
N THR A 70 -17.26 -5.50 -0.69
CA THR A 70 -16.30 -4.42 -0.41
C THR A 70 -16.52 -3.23 -1.33
N THR A 71 -16.84 -3.45 -2.61
CA THR A 71 -17.20 -2.35 -3.53
C THR A 71 -18.40 -1.56 -3.00
N MET A 72 -19.49 -2.24 -2.64
CA MET A 72 -20.67 -1.59 -2.08
C MET A 72 -20.37 -0.81 -0.80
N ALA A 73 -19.55 -1.37 0.10
CA ALA A 73 -19.19 -0.70 1.35
C ALA A 73 -18.34 0.56 1.11
N LEU A 74 -17.40 0.50 0.16
CA LEU A 74 -16.57 1.65 -0.22
C LEU A 74 -17.40 2.76 -0.89
N GLU A 75 -18.33 2.40 -1.77
CA GLU A 75 -19.25 3.35 -2.39
C GLU A 75 -20.15 4.03 -1.35
N LYS A 76 -20.66 3.26 -0.40
CA LYS A 76 -21.44 3.80 0.72
C LYS A 76 -20.60 4.78 1.54
N GLU A 77 -19.41 4.39 1.97
CA GLU A 77 -18.52 5.26 2.75
C GLU A 77 -18.16 6.55 1.98
N TYR A 78 -17.92 6.45 0.68
CA TYR A 78 -17.70 7.62 -0.17
C TYR A 78 -18.91 8.55 -0.17
N ASN A 79 -20.11 8.01 -0.39
CA ASN A 79 -21.34 8.81 -0.38
C ASN A 79 -21.57 9.46 0.99
N ASP A 80 -21.44 8.71 2.09
CA ASP A 80 -21.62 9.21 3.45
C ASP A 80 -20.60 10.31 3.83
N THR A 81 -19.42 10.31 3.21
CA THR A 81 -18.34 11.28 3.49
C THR A 81 -18.42 12.54 2.63
N PHE A 82 -18.85 12.41 1.37
CA PHE A 82 -18.69 13.47 0.36
C PHE A 82 -19.98 13.91 -0.35
N LYS A 83 -21.11 13.21 -0.20
CA LYS A 83 -22.41 13.60 -0.76
C LYS A 83 -23.38 13.95 0.35
#